data_AF-U7NYP3-F1
#
_entry.id   AF-U7NYP3-F1
#
_cell.length_a   1.000
_cell.length_b   1.000
_cell.length_c   1.000
_cell.angle_alpha   90.00
_cell.angle_beta   90.00
_cell.angle_gamma   90.00
#
_symmetry.space_group_name_H-M   'P 1'
#
loop_
_entity.id
_entity.type
_entity.pdbx_description
1 polymer ?
#
loop_
_entity_poly.entity_id
_entity_poly.type
_entity_poly.pdbx_seq_one_letter_code
_entity_poly.pdbx_strand_id
1 'polypeptide(L)'
;MSTSETTEHNVGLCPCGAGDIIKSITTQDNPWSGADISVRINCSKCSSEWRVLYDSLILRSSEQEASRAGQNVAEIEKQLIAAIEPLFDKYFAGVKTKKAELAELQRLAISQDNYRGYLEARRKHSSIAQCCSPLWNTEWLRGIAEESGCLDDLDALLSDLREAKEAHEHALASIVRQRIG
;
A
#
# COMPACT_ATOMS: atom_id res chain seq x y z
N MET A 1 20.30 -26.97 -32.94
CA MET A 1 20.50 -26.76 -31.49
C MET A 1 20.61 -25.25 -31.31
N SER A 2 19.76 -24.64 -30.47
CA SER A 2 19.85 -23.20 -30.18
C SER A 2 21.03 -23.00 -29.22
N THR A 3 22.05 -22.27 -29.64
CA THR A 3 23.18 -21.90 -28.79
C THR A 3 22.83 -20.61 -28.06
N SER A 4 23.17 -20.56 -26.77
CA SER A 4 22.99 -19.39 -25.92
C SER A 4 24.34 -19.04 -25.32
N GLU A 5 24.70 -17.78 -25.40
CA GLU A 5 25.95 -17.26 -24.85
C GLU A 5 25.62 -16.50 -23.55
N THR A 6 26.35 -16.80 -22.47
CA THR A 6 26.20 -16.08 -21.21
C THR A 6 27.51 -15.39 -20.88
N THR A 7 27.47 -14.07 -20.73
CA THR A 7 28.59 -13.26 -20.27
C THR A 7 28.32 -12.78 -18.86
N GLU A 8 29.32 -12.88 -17.99
CA GLU A 8 29.23 -12.42 -16.60
C GLU A 8 30.20 -11.25 -16.39
N HIS A 9 29.67 -10.16 -15.83
CA HIS A 9 30.43 -8.96 -15.54
C HIS A 9 30.33 -8.63 -14.05
N ASN A 10 31.47 -8.32 -13.42
CA ASN A 10 31.46 -7.71 -12.10
C ASN A 10 30.97 -6.26 -12.23
N VAL A 11 29.88 -5.93 -11.53
CA VAL A 11 29.26 -4.60 -11.52
C VAL A 11 29.38 -3.91 -10.17
N GLY A 12 30.04 -4.52 -9.19
CA GLY A 12 30.25 -3.88 -7.90
C GLY A 12 30.66 -4.83 -6.81
N LEU A 13 31.12 -4.27 -5.69
CA LEU A 13 31.45 -5.04 -4.50
C LEU A 13 30.20 -5.34 -3.69
N CYS A 14 30.18 -6.51 -3.05
CA CYS A 14 29.16 -6.85 -2.08
C CYS A 14 29.17 -5.87 -0.90
N PRO A 15 28.01 -5.50 -0.30
CA PRO A 15 27.94 -4.57 0.84
C PRO A 15 28.81 -4.94 2.03
N CYS A 16 29.06 -6.24 2.26
CA CYS A 16 29.91 -6.72 3.35
C CYS A 16 31.41 -6.78 3.00
N GLY A 17 31.80 -6.49 1.76
CA GLY A 17 33.17 -6.59 1.26
C GLY A 17 33.67 -8.01 0.99
N ALA A 18 32.89 -9.06 1.31
CA ALA A 18 33.30 -10.47 1.20
C ALA A 18 32.83 -11.15 -0.11
N GLY A 19 32.62 -10.39 -1.19
CA GLY A 19 32.21 -10.92 -2.49
C GLY A 19 31.89 -9.82 -3.50
N ASP A 20 31.32 -10.23 -4.63
CA ASP A 20 31.02 -9.35 -5.77
C ASP A 20 29.54 -9.37 -6.15
N ILE A 21 29.10 -8.37 -6.89
CA ILE A 21 27.81 -8.30 -7.55
C ILE A 21 28.05 -8.60 -9.02
N ILE A 22 27.41 -9.65 -9.53
CA ILE A 22 27.61 -10.17 -10.87
C ILE A 22 26.38 -9.88 -11.71
N LYS A 23 26.57 -9.25 -12.86
CA LYS A 23 25.56 -9.10 -13.91
C LYS A 23 25.78 -10.20 -14.94
N SER A 24 24.80 -11.06 -15.12
CA SER A 24 24.76 -12.08 -16.15
C SER A 24 23.90 -11.60 -17.30
N ILE A 25 24.46 -11.61 -18.52
CA ILE A 25 23.76 -11.28 -19.76
C ILE A 25 23.74 -12.54 -20.62
N THR A 26 22.55 -13.09 -20.85
CA THR A 26 22.37 -14.27 -21.68
C THR A 26 21.72 -13.85 -23.01
N THR A 27 22.47 -13.97 -24.10
CA THR A 27 21.99 -13.75 -25.46
C THR A 27 21.67 -15.08 -26.12
N GLN A 28 20.50 -15.15 -26.77
CA GLN A 28 20.12 -16.29 -27.59
C GLN A 28 20.43 -15.97 -29.06
N ASP A 29 20.87 -16.96 -29.83
CA ASP A 29 21.15 -16.79 -31.28
C ASP A 29 19.89 -16.56 -32.14
N ASN A 30 18.73 -16.40 -31.51
CA ASN A 30 17.47 -16.15 -32.17
C ASN A 30 17.26 -14.63 -32.39
N PRO A 31 17.12 -14.14 -33.64
CA PRO A 31 17.01 -12.71 -33.95
C PRO A 31 15.83 -11.98 -33.29
N TRP A 32 14.80 -12.71 -32.87
CA TRP A 32 13.62 -12.16 -32.21
C TRP A 32 13.66 -12.23 -30.67
N SER A 33 14.74 -12.79 -30.09
CA SER A 33 14.89 -12.92 -28.63
C SER A 33 15.79 -11.82 -28.08
N GLY A 34 15.28 -11.06 -27.11
CA GLY A 34 16.08 -10.08 -26.37
C GLY A 34 17.11 -10.76 -25.46
N ALA A 35 18.12 -10.01 -25.02
CA ALA A 35 19.06 -10.49 -24.02
C ALA A 35 18.35 -10.60 -22.66
N ASP A 36 18.52 -11.74 -21.98
CA ASP A 36 18.12 -11.89 -20.59
C ASP A 36 19.21 -11.29 -19.70
N ILE A 37 18.83 -10.39 -18.80
CA ILE A 37 19.79 -9.67 -17.94
C ILE A 37 19.37 -9.89 -16.49
N SER A 38 20.24 -10.53 -15.72
CA SER A 38 20.05 -10.72 -14.29
C SER A 38 21.25 -10.19 -13.52
N VAL A 39 21.01 -9.75 -12.28
CA VAL A 39 22.05 -9.27 -11.37
C VAL A 39 21.92 -10.07 -10.07
N ARG A 40 23.03 -10.64 -9.61
CA ARG A 40 23.08 -11.47 -8.40
C ARG A 40 24.22 -11.04 -7.48
N ILE A 41 24.02 -11.23 -6.17
CA ILE A 41 25.06 -11.01 -5.17
C ILE A 41 25.80 -12.34 -4.95
N ASN A 42 27.08 -12.39 -5.27
CA ASN A 42 27.96 -13.55 -5.07
C ASN A 42 28.52 -13.59 -3.64
N CYS A 43 27.63 -13.52 -2.66
CA CYS A 43 27.92 -13.66 -1.24
C CYS A 43 26.71 -14.32 -0.57
N SER A 44 26.90 -15.49 0.05
CA SER A 44 25.81 -16.27 0.64
C SER A 44 25.05 -15.53 1.75
N LYS A 45 25.75 -14.69 2.53
CA LYS A 45 25.12 -13.87 3.56
C LYS A 45 24.29 -12.75 2.93
N CYS A 46 24.92 -11.90 2.11
CA CYS A 46 24.25 -10.72 1.57
C CYS A 46 23.20 -11.03 0.50
N SER A 47 23.28 -12.16 -0.20
CA SER A 47 22.21 -12.60 -1.12
C SER A 47 20.89 -12.90 -0.41
N SER A 48 20.95 -13.25 0.88
CA SER A 48 19.78 -13.49 1.72
C SER A 48 19.24 -12.22 2.39
N GLU A 49 20.11 -11.23 2.65
CA GLU A 49 19.75 -9.99 3.36
C GLU A 49 19.32 -8.87 2.40
N TRP A 50 19.85 -8.86 1.18
CA TRP A 50 19.62 -7.81 0.20
C TRP A 50 18.81 -8.33 -1.00
N ARG A 51 18.00 -7.44 -1.58
CA ARG A 51 17.28 -7.67 -2.83
C ARG A 51 17.84 -6.73 -3.89
N VAL A 52 18.19 -7.27 -5.05
CA VAL A 52 18.58 -6.44 -6.19
C VAL A 52 17.32 -5.91 -6.87
N LEU A 53 17.27 -4.61 -7.08
CA LEU A 53 16.23 -3.92 -7.86
C LEU A 53 16.91 -2.94 -8.80
N TYR A 54 16.90 -3.26 -10.10
CA TYR A 54 17.61 -2.50 -11.14
C TYR A 54 19.10 -2.28 -10.79
N ASP A 55 19.53 -1.04 -10.57
CA ASP A 55 20.90 -0.63 -10.23
C ASP A 55 21.09 -0.44 -8.71
N SER A 56 20.17 -0.94 -7.89
CA SER A 56 20.18 -0.71 -6.45
C SER A 56 19.98 -2.01 -5.65
N LEU A 57 20.59 -2.06 -4.47
CA LEU A 57 20.37 -3.06 -3.45
C LEU A 57 19.44 -2.50 -2.39
N ILE A 58 18.44 -3.28 -2.01
CA ILE A 58 17.47 -2.93 -0.96
C ILE A 58 17.64 -3.93 0.19
N LEU A 59 17.81 -3.43 1.41
CA LEU A 59 17.89 -4.30 2.58
C LEU A 59 16.50 -4.85 2.93
N ARG A 60 16.35 -6.17 2.89
CA ARG A 60 15.05 -6.85 3.08
C ARG A 60 14.42 -6.58 4.44
N SER A 61 15.22 -6.45 5.50
CA SER A 61 14.68 -6.16 6.84
C SER A 61 13.99 -4.79 6.87
N SER A 62 14.60 -3.76 6.28
CA SER A 62 14.00 -2.42 6.20
C SER A 62 12.73 -2.39 5.32
N GLU A 63 12.70 -3.19 4.24
CA GLU A 63 11.49 -3.37 3.42
C GLU A 63 10.38 -4.11 4.19
N GLN A 64 10.76 -5.10 5.01
CA GLN A 64 9.83 -5.84 5.85
C GLN A 64 9.22 -4.96 6.95
N GLU A 65 10.00 -4.07 7.55
CA GLU A 65 9.50 -3.08 8.52
C GLU A 65 8.48 -2.15 7.89
N ALA A 66 8.77 -1.59 6.72
CA ALA A 66 7.82 -0.78 5.96
C ALA A 66 6.54 -1.57 5.62
N SER A 67 6.69 -2.82 5.17
CA SER A 67 5.55 -3.70 4.88
C SER A 67 4.68 -3.97 6.11
N ARG A 68 5.28 -4.22 7.28
CA ARG A 68 4.55 -4.43 8.54
C ARG A 68 3.83 -3.16 8.99
N ALA A 69 4.48 -2.01 8.89
CA ALA A 69 3.86 -0.73 9.21
C ALA A 69 2.66 -0.45 8.28
N GLY A 70 2.77 -0.76 6.98
CA GLY A 70 1.66 -0.68 6.03
C GLY A 70 0.51 -1.65 6.36
N GLN A 71 0.82 -2.87 6.81
CA GLN A 71 -0.20 -3.82 7.29
C GLN A 71 -0.95 -3.28 8.52
N ASN A 72 -0.23 -2.62 9.44
CA ASN A 72 -0.84 -2.00 10.61
C ASN A 72 -1.82 -0.87 10.23
N VAL A 73 -1.45 -0.02 9.26
CA VAL A 73 -2.35 1.01 8.71
C VAL A 73 -3.63 0.37 8.17
N ALA A 74 -3.50 -0.68 7.35
CA ALA A 74 -4.65 -1.36 6.75
C ALA A 74 -5.58 -1.99 7.80
N GLU A 75 -5.02 -2.55 8.88
CA GLU A 75 -5.81 -3.12 9.97
C GLU A 75 -6.57 -2.04 10.74
N ILE A 76 -5.93 -0.91 11.05
CA ILE A 76 -6.60 0.21 11.72
C ILE A 76 -7.67 0.84 10.82
N GLU A 77 -7.43 0.98 9.51
CA GLU A 77 -8.46 1.46 8.57
C GLU A 77 -9.67 0.52 8.53
N LYS A 78 -9.45 -0.79 8.62
CA LYS A 78 -10.53 -1.77 8.72
C LYS A 78 -11.30 -1.66 10.04
N GLN A 79 -10.61 -1.46 11.16
CA GLN A 79 -11.26 -1.24 12.46
C GLN A 79 -12.08 0.06 12.47
N LEU A 80 -11.54 1.13 11.88
CA LEU A 80 -12.24 2.39 11.71
C LEU A 80 -13.52 2.20 10.88
N ILE A 81 -13.44 1.52 9.73
CA ILE A 81 -14.63 1.22 8.91
C ILE A 81 -15.68 0.43 9.70
N ALA A 82 -15.26 -0.58 10.47
CA ALA A 82 -16.17 -1.37 11.28
C ALA A 82 -16.84 -0.54 12.39
N ALA A 83 -16.12 0.43 12.98
CA ALA A 83 -16.66 1.32 14.01
C ALA A 83 -17.65 2.35 13.46
N ILE A 84 -17.40 2.89 12.26
CA ILE A 84 -18.25 3.92 11.65
C ILE A 84 -19.45 3.34 10.90
N GLU A 85 -19.38 2.09 10.43
CA GLU A 85 -20.43 1.46 9.63
C GLU A 85 -21.81 1.49 10.31
N PRO A 86 -21.96 1.15 11.60
CA PRO A 86 -23.23 1.30 12.32
C PRO A 86 -23.74 2.75 12.39
N LEU A 87 -22.84 3.74 12.44
CA LEU A 87 -23.19 5.16 12.45
C LEU A 87 -23.79 5.58 11.12
N PHE A 88 -23.18 5.11 10.03
CA PHE A 88 -23.71 5.31 8.68
C PHE A 88 -25.05 4.63 8.50
N ASP A 89 -25.21 3.37 8.93
CA ASP A 89 -26.47 2.64 8.80
C ASP A 89 -27.61 3.36 9.56
N LYS A 90 -27.33 3.88 10.76
CA LYS A 90 -28.29 4.67 11.54
C LYS A 90 -28.63 5.99 10.84
N TYR A 91 -27.64 6.74 10.37
CA TYR A 91 -27.85 8.03 9.70
C TYR A 91 -28.62 7.89 8.38
N PHE A 92 -28.28 6.87 7.58
CA PHE A 92 -28.87 6.62 6.27
C PHE A 92 -30.15 5.77 6.30
N ALA A 93 -30.59 5.29 7.47
CA ALA A 93 -31.79 4.45 7.61
C ALA A 93 -33.06 5.05 6.97
N GLY A 94 -33.18 6.38 6.95
CA GLY A 94 -34.30 7.10 6.34
C GLY A 94 -34.22 7.28 4.82
N VAL A 95 -33.07 6.98 4.20
CA VAL A 95 -32.80 7.29 2.80
C VAL A 95 -33.20 6.12 1.90
N LYS A 96 -34.27 6.30 1.12
CA LYS A 96 -34.93 5.20 0.39
C LYS A 96 -34.31 4.83 -0.96
N THR A 97 -33.44 5.67 -1.53
CA THR A 97 -32.90 5.44 -2.88
C THR A 97 -31.40 5.66 -2.93
N LYS A 98 -30.70 4.84 -3.73
CA LYS A 98 -29.26 4.99 -3.96
C LYS A 98 -28.86 6.35 -4.53
N LYS A 99 -29.77 6.99 -5.28
CA LYS A 99 -29.56 8.34 -5.80
C LYS A 99 -29.62 9.38 -4.68
N ALA A 100 -30.53 9.23 -3.73
CA ALA A 100 -30.59 10.08 -2.55
C ALA A 100 -29.43 9.81 -1.58
N GLU A 101 -28.99 8.55 -1.42
CA GLU A 101 -27.78 8.21 -0.68
C GLU A 101 -26.59 9.00 -1.26
N LEU A 102 -26.34 8.89 -2.57
CA LEU A 102 -25.24 9.61 -3.21
C LEU A 102 -25.36 11.14 -3.08
N ALA A 103 -26.56 11.69 -3.29
CA ALA A 103 -26.77 13.13 -3.16
C ALA A 103 -26.41 13.63 -1.75
N GLU A 104 -26.75 12.84 -0.72
CA GLU A 104 -26.41 13.16 0.66
C GLU A 104 -24.90 12.99 0.94
N LEU A 105 -24.27 11.93 0.41
CA LEU A 105 -22.80 11.76 0.50
C LEU A 105 -22.04 12.94 -0.15
N GLN A 106 -22.54 13.44 -1.28
CA GLN A 106 -22.00 14.60 -1.98
C GLN A 106 -22.27 15.89 -1.19
N ARG A 107 -23.47 16.06 -0.62
CA ARG A 107 -23.80 17.20 0.26
C ARG A 107 -22.88 17.27 1.47
N LEU A 108 -22.54 16.11 2.04
CA LEU A 108 -21.60 15.96 3.15
C LEU A 108 -20.13 16.06 2.72
N ALA A 109 -19.85 16.20 1.42
CA ALA A 109 -18.50 16.25 0.86
C ALA A 109 -17.62 15.02 1.15
N ILE A 110 -18.23 13.85 1.38
CA ILE A 110 -17.53 12.58 1.64
C ILE A 110 -17.50 11.65 0.42
N SER A 111 -18.06 12.08 -0.71
CA SER A 111 -17.93 11.40 -2.00
C SER A 111 -17.88 12.42 -3.15
N GLN A 112 -17.03 12.15 -4.14
CA GLN A 112 -16.97 12.87 -5.41
C GLN A 112 -17.44 12.00 -6.60
N ASP A 113 -17.94 10.80 -6.31
CA ASP A 113 -18.34 9.87 -7.35
C ASP A 113 -19.57 10.38 -8.12
N ASN A 114 -19.65 9.98 -9.39
CA ASN A 114 -20.89 10.05 -10.13
C ASN A 114 -21.78 8.84 -9.79
N TYR A 115 -23.05 8.89 -10.21
CA TYR A 115 -24.02 7.83 -9.89
C TYR A 115 -23.59 6.44 -10.35
N ARG A 116 -22.91 6.33 -11.50
CA ARG A 116 -22.43 5.04 -12.01
C ARG A 116 -21.31 4.48 -11.12
N GLY A 117 -20.33 5.31 -10.77
CA GLY A 117 -19.23 4.92 -9.86
C GLY A 117 -19.75 4.50 -8.50
N TYR A 118 -20.70 5.26 -7.94
CA TYR A 118 -21.34 4.91 -6.67
C TYR A 118 -22.07 3.57 -6.72
N LEU A 119 -22.83 3.30 -7.80
CA LEU A 119 -23.51 2.01 -7.94
C LEU A 119 -22.53 0.84 -8.03
N GLU A 120 -21.39 1.03 -8.67
CA GLU A 120 -20.33 0.03 -8.78
C GLU A 120 -19.70 -0.24 -7.41
N ALA A 121 -19.35 0.81 -6.67
CA ALA A 121 -18.85 0.71 -5.29
C ALA A 121 -19.87 -0.01 -4.37
N ARG A 122 -21.14 0.39 -4.40
CA ARG A 122 -22.22 -0.21 -3.60
C ARG A 122 -22.43 -1.69 -3.89
N ARG A 123 -22.23 -2.13 -5.14
CA ARG A 123 -22.29 -3.56 -5.51
C ARG A 123 -21.11 -4.35 -4.96
N LYS A 124 -19.93 -3.74 -4.90
CA LYS A 124 -18.71 -4.40 -4.42
C LYS A 124 -18.65 -4.49 -2.89
N HIS A 125 -19.09 -3.45 -2.20
CA HIS A 125 -18.82 -3.27 -0.78
C HIS A 125 -20.04 -3.46 0.14
N SER A 126 -21.27 -3.45 -0.40
CA SER A 126 -22.56 -3.58 0.34
C SER A 126 -22.84 -2.54 1.43
N SER A 127 -21.82 -1.90 1.99
CA SER A 127 -21.84 -0.87 3.03
C SER A 127 -21.69 0.53 2.43
N ILE A 128 -22.39 1.54 3.00
CA ILE A 128 -22.25 2.93 2.54
C ILE A 128 -20.89 3.51 3.00
N ALA A 129 -20.46 3.19 4.23
CA ALA A 129 -19.19 3.66 4.80
C ALA A 129 -17.99 3.26 3.93
N GLN A 130 -18.03 2.09 3.30
CA GLN A 130 -16.98 1.60 2.40
C GLN A 130 -17.02 2.19 0.98
N CYS A 131 -18.11 2.88 0.61
CA CYS A 131 -18.28 3.47 -0.72
C CYS A 131 -17.88 4.95 -0.78
N CYS A 132 -17.39 5.51 0.33
CA CYS A 132 -17.09 6.92 0.46
C CYS A 132 -15.79 7.12 1.25
N SER A 133 -15.40 8.38 1.46
CA SER A 133 -14.26 8.76 2.28
C SER A 133 -14.75 9.56 3.50
N PRO A 134 -15.17 8.88 4.59
CA PRO A 134 -15.73 9.52 5.79
C PRO A 134 -14.79 10.56 6.40
N LEU A 135 -13.47 10.34 6.27
CA LEU A 135 -12.42 11.23 6.78
C LEU A 135 -12.34 12.57 6.03
N TRP A 136 -13.00 12.74 4.89
CA TRP A 136 -13.05 14.04 4.22
C TRP A 136 -13.93 15.05 4.96
N ASN A 137 -14.82 14.58 5.85
CA ASN A 137 -15.62 15.42 6.71
C ASN A 137 -15.63 14.87 8.15
N THR A 138 -14.52 15.08 8.84
CA THR A 138 -14.33 14.62 10.23
C THR A 138 -15.26 15.30 11.21
N GLU A 139 -15.67 16.55 10.96
CA GLU A 139 -16.61 17.28 11.81
C GLU A 139 -17.99 16.61 11.82
N TRP A 140 -18.53 16.29 10.64
CA TRP A 140 -19.78 15.54 10.55
C TRP A 140 -19.68 14.14 11.16
N LEU A 141 -18.58 13.43 10.88
CA LEU A 141 -18.36 12.09 11.42
C LEU A 141 -18.31 12.09 12.96
N ARG A 142 -17.66 13.09 13.55
CA ARG A 142 -17.65 13.30 15.01
C ARG A 142 -19.03 13.64 15.54
N GLY A 143 -19.81 14.47 14.84
CA GLY A 143 -21.19 14.79 15.22
C GLY A 143 -22.08 13.54 15.33
N ILE A 144 -22.05 12.65 14.33
CA ILE A 144 -22.86 11.42 14.37
C ILE A 144 -22.34 10.40 15.41
N ALA A 145 -21.04 10.43 15.73
CA ALA A 145 -20.45 9.61 16.78
C ALA A 145 -20.82 10.11 18.18
N GLU A 146 -20.87 11.43 18.38
CA GLU A 146 -21.32 12.06 19.62
C GLU A 146 -22.80 11.71 19.91
N GLU A 147 -23.68 11.84 18.90
CA GLU A 147 -25.09 11.43 19.00
C GLU A 147 -25.29 9.93 19.28
N SER A 148 -24.26 9.12 19.03
CA SER A 148 -24.26 7.68 19.24
C SER A 148 -23.45 7.24 20.46
N GLY A 149 -22.83 8.18 21.18
CA GLY A 149 -22.08 7.93 22.41
C GLY A 149 -20.75 7.20 22.21
N CYS A 150 -20.16 7.24 21.01
CA CYS A 150 -18.90 6.55 20.67
C CYS A 150 -17.81 7.53 20.18
N LEU A 151 -17.91 8.80 20.54
CA LEU A 151 -16.94 9.83 20.13
C LEU A 151 -15.53 9.51 20.62
N ASP A 152 -15.38 9.07 21.87
CA ASP A 152 -14.08 8.74 22.45
C ASP A 152 -13.41 7.56 21.72
N ASP A 153 -14.19 6.52 21.40
CA ASP A 153 -13.70 5.35 20.64
C ASP A 153 -13.28 5.75 19.22
N LEU A 154 -14.06 6.61 18.56
CA LEU A 154 -13.72 7.15 17.24
C LEU A 154 -12.43 7.97 17.29
N ASP A 155 -12.29 8.85 18.27
CA ASP A 155 -11.12 9.71 18.42
C ASP A 155 -9.84 8.91 18.72
N ALA A 156 -9.96 7.84 19.51
CA ALA A 156 -8.87 6.89 19.71
C ALA A 156 -8.43 6.25 18.38
N LEU A 157 -9.38 5.71 17.60
CA LEU A 157 -9.08 5.11 16.29
C LEU A 157 -8.50 6.10 15.28
N LEU A 158 -8.94 7.37 15.30
CA LEU A 158 -8.37 8.41 14.45
C LEU A 158 -6.94 8.77 14.87
N SER A 159 -6.64 8.78 16.17
CA SER A 159 -5.26 8.97 16.66
C SER A 159 -4.37 7.81 16.26
N ASP A 160 -4.82 6.57 16.47
CA ASP A 160 -4.10 5.35 16.10
C ASP A 160 -3.81 5.32 14.59
N LEU A 161 -4.78 5.73 13.76
CA LEU A 161 -4.61 5.78 12.31
C LEU A 161 -3.54 6.79 11.91
N ARG A 162 -3.52 7.97 12.54
CA ARG A 162 -2.50 8.99 12.29
C ARG A 162 -1.12 8.47 12.67
N GLU A 163 -0.97 7.91 13.87
CA GLU A 163 0.30 7.36 14.35
C GLU A 163 0.81 6.23 13.45
N ALA A 164 -0.09 5.34 13.00
CA ALA A 164 0.26 4.27 12.08
C ALA A 164 0.69 4.80 10.70
N LYS A 165 0.04 5.85 10.18
CA LYS A 165 0.43 6.48 8.92
C LYS A 165 1.80 7.14 9.03
N GLU A 166 2.05 7.89 10.09
CA GLU A 166 3.36 8.50 10.37
C GLU A 166 4.46 7.43 10.50
N ALA A 167 4.19 6.34 11.23
CA ALA A 167 5.13 5.23 11.36
C ALA A 167 5.42 4.53 10.01
N HIS A 168 4.39 4.36 9.17
CA HIS A 168 4.55 3.78 7.84
C HIS A 168 5.34 4.69 6.90
N GLU A 169 5.06 5.99 6.88
CA GLU A 169 5.82 6.97 6.11
C GLU A 169 7.29 7.01 6.56
N HIS A 170 7.53 7.01 7.87
CA HIS A 170 8.88 6.95 8.44
C HIS A 170 9.60 5.66 8.04
N ALA A 171 8.92 4.50 8.08
CA ALA A 171 9.50 3.22 7.68
C ALA A 171 9.83 3.19 6.17
N LEU A 172 8.98 3.75 5.31
CA LEU A 172 9.25 3.89 3.87
C LEU A 172 10.46 4.78 3.60
N ALA A 173 10.59 5.88 4.34
CA ALA A 173 11.73 6.79 4.25
C ALA A 173 13.03 6.13 4.75
N SER A 174 12.94 5.21 5.71
CA SER A 174 14.06 4.51 6.32
C SER A 174 14.53 3.27 5.55
N ILE A 175 13.91 2.94 4.41
CA ILE A 175 14.34 1.81 3.58
C ILE A 175 15.79 2.01 3.14
N VAL A 176 16.66 1.09 3.55
CA VAL A 176 18.09 1.15 3.26
C VAL A 176 18.32 0.73 1.81
N ARG A 177 18.86 1.67 1.02
CA ARG A 177 19.20 1.49 -0.38
C ARG A 177 20.68 1.74 -0.59
N GLN A 178 21.32 0.89 -1.38
CA GLN A 178 22.71 1.05 -1.79
C GLN A 178 22.81 0.93 -3.30
N ARG A 179 23.42 1.90 -3.97
CA ARG A 179 23.62 1.85 -5.42
C ARG A 179 24.69 0.82 -5.77
N ILE A 180 24.44 0.04 -6.81
CA ILE A 180 25.42 -0.83 -7.45
C ILE A 180 26.28 0.07 -8.34
N GLY A 181 27.60 -0.01 -8.17
CA GLY A 181 28.59 0.89 -8.78
C GLY A 181 28.54 0.95 -10.31
#